data_AF-A0A966HTZ5-F1
#
_entry.id   AF-A0A966HTZ5-F1
#
_cell.length_a   1.000
_cell.length_b   1.000
_cell.length_c   1.000
_cell.angle_alpha   90.00
_cell.angle_beta   90.00
_cell.angle_gamma   90.00
#
_symmetry.space_group_name_H-M   'P 1'
#
loop_
_entity.id
_entity.type
_entity.pdbx_description
1 polymer ?
#
loop_
_entity_poly.entity_id
_entity_poly.type
_entity_poly.pdbx_seq_one_letter_code
_entity_poly.pdbx_strand_id
1 'polypeptide(L)'
;KLSVNYSNKVQFLYRINKGTFDVFDQAGVNAKKDPNNKVHIPFENLIFFGDGETDVPCFSVNNKNFGKNICVYEKDNEKSSNIAKKLFSEGRVHYLINGDYSENSEADKLIKGFILSYKS
;
A
#
# COMPACT_ATOMS: atom_id res chain seq x y z
N LYS A 1 -10.70 -15.08 -15.36
CA LYS A 1 -9.43 -14.31 -15.46
C LYS A 1 -9.65 -12.98 -14.75
N LEU A 2 -9.12 -12.79 -13.54
CA LEU A 2 -9.24 -11.51 -12.82
C LEU A 2 -8.32 -10.51 -13.54
N SER A 3 -8.89 -9.55 -14.26
CA SER A 3 -8.09 -8.44 -14.81
C SER A 3 -7.74 -7.52 -13.64
N VAL A 4 -6.46 -7.33 -13.33
CA VAL A 4 -6.01 -6.45 -12.23
C VAL A 4 -6.15 -5.00 -12.69
N ASN A 5 -7.36 -4.43 -12.58
CA ASN A 5 -7.61 -3.02 -12.87
C ASN A 5 -7.55 -2.20 -11.57
N TYR A 6 -7.45 -0.87 -11.67
CA TYR A 6 -7.32 0.07 -10.55
C TYR A 6 -8.28 -0.20 -9.37
N SER A 7 -9.54 -0.50 -9.67
CA SER A 7 -10.58 -0.80 -8.67
C SER A 7 -10.31 -2.08 -7.88
N ASN A 8 -9.63 -3.07 -8.47
CA ASN A 8 -9.31 -4.32 -7.81
C ASN A 8 -8.20 -4.15 -6.76
N LYS A 9 -7.16 -3.34 -7.04
CA LYS A 9 -6.09 -3.08 -6.06
C LYS A 9 -6.63 -2.41 -4.79
N VAL A 10 -7.52 -1.42 -4.95
CA VAL A 10 -8.20 -0.79 -3.81
C VAL A 10 -9.08 -1.78 -3.06
N GLN A 11 -9.77 -2.67 -3.77
CA GLN A 11 -10.57 -3.73 -3.15
C GLN A 11 -9.73 -4.62 -2.23
N PHE A 12 -8.49 -4.94 -2.63
CA PHE A 12 -7.58 -5.75 -1.81
C PHE A 12 -7.18 -5.07 -0.50
N LEU A 13 -6.99 -3.75 -0.48
CA LEU A 13 -6.73 -3.02 0.77
C LEU A 13 -7.87 -3.20 1.78
N TYR A 14 -9.12 -3.04 1.32
CA TYR A 14 -10.29 -3.27 2.17
C TYR A 14 -10.45 -4.75 2.57
N ARG A 15 -10.11 -5.69 1.68
CA ARG A 15 -10.13 -7.12 1.98
C ARG A 15 -9.17 -7.47 3.11
N ILE A 16 -7.93 -6.98 3.06
CA ILE A 16 -6.93 -7.19 4.12
C ILE A 16 -7.41 -6.55 5.42
N ASN A 17 -7.94 -5.32 5.35
CA ASN A 17 -8.47 -4.65 6.53
C ASN A 17 -9.61 -5.42 7.20
N LYS A 18 -10.52 -6.03 6.41
CA LYS A 18 -11.67 -6.79 6.89
C LYS A 18 -11.37 -8.27 7.18
N GLY A 19 -10.28 -8.83 6.66
CA GLY A 19 -9.98 -10.26 6.74
C GLY A 19 -10.75 -11.14 5.74
N THR A 20 -11.22 -10.57 4.62
CA THR A 20 -12.02 -11.28 3.60
C THR A 20 -11.15 -11.70 2.42
N PHE A 21 -10.44 -12.82 2.56
CA PHE A 21 -9.42 -13.27 1.60
C PHE A 21 -9.97 -14.06 0.41
N ASP A 22 -11.21 -14.55 0.47
CA ASP A 22 -11.86 -15.20 -0.67
C ASP A 22 -12.22 -14.14 -1.74
N VAL A 23 -11.50 -14.18 -2.87
CA VAL A 23 -11.67 -13.24 -3.99
C VAL A 23 -13.01 -13.37 -4.70
N PHE A 24 -13.70 -14.52 -4.58
CA PHE A 24 -15.04 -14.73 -5.14
C PHE A 24 -16.14 -14.22 -4.22
N ASP A 25 -15.84 -14.01 -2.94
CA ASP A 25 -16.77 -13.39 -1.99
C ASP A 25 -16.80 -11.87 -2.21
N GLN A 26 -17.68 -11.43 -3.12
CA GLN A 26 -17.98 -10.00 -3.29
C GLN A 26 -18.87 -9.46 -2.15
N ALA A 27 -19.62 -10.32 -1.47
CA ALA A 27 -20.52 -9.92 -0.40
C ALA A 27 -19.73 -9.53 0.86
N GLY A 28 -18.65 -10.24 1.20
CA GLY A 28 -17.78 -9.94 2.34
C GLY A 28 -17.07 -8.57 2.23
N VAL A 29 -16.66 -8.16 1.02
CA VAL A 29 -16.04 -6.83 0.82
C VAL A 29 -17.06 -5.71 0.94
N ASN A 30 -18.27 -5.92 0.42
CA ASN A 30 -19.34 -4.94 0.46
C ASN A 30 -20.15 -4.99 1.76
N ALA A 31 -19.91 -6.00 2.61
CA ALA A 31 -20.55 -6.10 3.91
C ALA A 31 -20.26 -4.85 4.74
N LYS A 32 -21.31 -4.35 5.41
CA LYS A 32 -21.21 -3.25 6.37
C LYS A 32 -20.07 -3.55 7.34
N LYS A 33 -19.29 -2.50 7.68
CA LYS A 33 -18.28 -2.58 8.73
C LYS A 33 -18.89 -3.29 9.94
N ASP A 34 -18.14 -4.24 10.52
CA ASP A 34 -18.53 -4.89 11.77
C ASP A 34 -18.92 -3.80 12.78
N PRO A 35 -20.14 -3.82 13.35
CA PRO A 35 -20.56 -2.83 14.33
C PRO A 35 -19.66 -2.78 15.58
N ASN A 36 -18.88 -3.83 15.86
CA ASN A 36 -17.88 -3.87 16.92
C ASN A 36 -16.50 -3.35 16.47
N ASN A 37 -16.39 -2.87 15.24
CA ASN A 37 -15.15 -2.37 14.63
C ASN A 37 -13.98 -3.38 14.70
N LYS A 38 -14.27 -4.69 14.77
CA LYS A 38 -13.25 -5.75 14.71
C LYS A 38 -12.71 -5.81 13.28
N VAL A 39 -11.67 -5.03 13.04
CA VAL A 39 -10.86 -5.10 11.81
C VAL A 39 -9.79 -6.17 11.98
N HIS A 40 -9.49 -6.89 10.90
CA HIS A 40 -8.42 -7.89 10.90
C HIS A 40 -7.05 -7.20 11.01
N ILE A 41 -6.80 -6.22 10.14
CA ILE A 41 -5.60 -5.38 10.18
C ILE A 41 -6.02 -3.90 10.00
N PRO A 42 -5.82 -3.03 10.99
CA PRO A 42 -6.07 -1.60 10.85
C PRO A 42 -5.25 -1.00 9.69
N PHE A 43 -5.79 0.01 9.00
CA PHE A 43 -5.08 0.65 7.89
C PHE A 43 -3.79 1.34 8.35
N GLU A 44 -3.76 1.82 9.59
CA GLU A 44 -2.60 2.37 10.29
C GLU A 44 -1.41 1.41 10.31
N ASN A 45 -1.69 0.10 10.21
CA ASN A 45 -0.69 -0.96 10.19
C ASN A 45 -0.39 -1.46 8.76
N LEU A 46 -1.03 -0.89 7.74
CA LEU A 46 -0.80 -1.24 6.34
C LEU A 46 0.32 -0.39 5.73
N ILE A 47 1.29 -1.09 5.14
CA ILE A 47 2.31 -0.50 4.29
C ILE A 47 1.99 -0.91 2.85
N PHE A 48 1.69 0.07 2.00
CA PHE A 48 1.39 -0.15 0.59
C PHE A 48 2.57 0.28 -0.29
N PHE A 49 3.00 -0.62 -1.17
CA PHE A 49 4.04 -0.38 -2.16
C PHE A 49 3.40 -0.17 -3.53
N GLY A 50 3.77 0.89 -4.23
CA GLY A 50 3.35 1.13 -5.61
C GLY A 50 4.47 1.76 -6.44
N ASP A 51 4.37 1.67 -7.75
CA ASP A 51 5.46 2.01 -8.69
C ASP A 51 5.15 3.23 -9.57
N GLY A 52 3.92 3.69 -9.58
CA GLY A 52 3.56 4.84 -10.39
C GLY A 52 2.11 5.28 -10.32
N GLU A 53 1.69 5.99 -11.37
CA GLU A 53 0.37 6.66 -11.41
C GLU A 53 -0.79 5.66 -11.33
N THR A 54 -0.56 4.39 -11.66
CA THR A 54 -1.58 3.34 -11.54
C THR A 54 -2.03 3.08 -10.11
N ASP A 55 -1.19 3.42 -9.13
CA ASP A 55 -1.46 3.16 -7.72
C ASP A 55 -2.00 4.38 -6.98
N VAL A 56 -2.20 5.50 -7.68
CA VAL A 56 -2.77 6.73 -7.12
C VAL A 56 -4.07 6.51 -6.34
N PRO A 57 -5.03 5.68 -6.80
CA PRO A 57 -6.23 5.36 -6.01
C PRO A 57 -5.90 4.64 -4.69
N CYS A 58 -4.97 3.67 -4.72
CA CYS A 58 -4.53 2.93 -3.54
C CYS A 58 -3.83 3.85 -2.54
N PHE A 59 -2.92 4.71 -3.03
CA PHE A 59 -2.25 5.70 -2.21
C PHE A 59 -3.25 6.62 -1.50
N SER A 60 -4.25 7.10 -2.25
CA SER A 60 -5.29 7.97 -1.72
C SER A 60 -6.12 7.29 -0.63
N VAL A 61 -6.50 6.03 -0.82
CA VAL A 61 -7.26 5.26 0.18
C VAL A 61 -6.42 4.99 1.41
N ASN A 62 -5.17 4.53 1.24
CA ASN A 62 -4.31 4.21 2.37
C ASN A 62 -3.97 5.46 3.20
N ASN A 63 -3.64 6.59 2.56
CA ASN A 63 -3.38 7.86 3.26
C ASN A 63 -4.60 8.36 4.03
N LYS A 64 -5.80 8.30 3.45
CA LYS A 64 -7.04 8.70 4.14
C LYS A 64 -7.31 7.91 5.41
N ASN A 65 -6.79 6.68 5.49
CA ASN A 65 -6.94 5.80 6.64
C ASN A 65 -5.62 5.66 7.43
N PHE A 66 -4.72 6.65 7.34
CA PHE A 66 -3.47 6.74 8.10
C PHE A 66 -2.46 5.60 7.89
N GLY A 67 -2.59 4.84 6.80
CA GLY A 67 -1.60 3.84 6.40
C GLY A 67 -0.36 4.47 5.76
N LYS A 68 0.69 3.67 5.58
CA LYS A 68 1.98 4.12 5.04
C LYS A 68 2.11 3.75 3.56
N ASN A 69 2.38 4.72 2.70
CA ASN A 69 2.68 4.49 1.30
C ASN A 69 4.17 4.63 0.99
N ILE A 70 4.67 3.71 0.19
CA ILE A 70 6.05 3.69 -0.32
C ILE A 70 5.99 3.62 -1.84
N CYS A 71 6.65 4.56 -2.52
CA CYS A 71 6.85 4.45 -3.96
C CYS A 71 8.18 3.77 -4.27
N VAL A 72 8.12 2.72 -5.08
CA VAL A 72 9.29 2.00 -5.57
C VAL A 72 9.64 2.55 -6.94
N TYR A 73 10.88 2.96 -7.13
CA TYR A 73 11.37 3.48 -8.40
C TYR A 73 12.60 2.74 -8.88
N GLU A 74 12.87 2.83 -10.17
CA GLU A 74 14.06 2.30 -10.81
C GLU A 74 15.07 3.43 -11.01
N LYS A 75 16.27 3.31 -10.39
CA LYS A 75 17.33 4.33 -10.50
C LYS A 75 17.79 4.58 -11.94
N ASP A 76 17.87 3.54 -12.75
CA ASP A 76 18.32 3.62 -14.14
C ASP A 76 17.21 4.05 -15.12
N ASN A 77 16.01 4.30 -14.59
CA ASN A 77 14.84 4.71 -15.36
C ASN A 77 14.39 6.10 -14.93
N GLU A 78 14.78 7.10 -15.71
CA GLU A 78 14.48 8.50 -15.42
C GLU A 78 12.96 8.76 -15.32
N LYS A 79 12.16 8.10 -16.15
CA LYS A 79 10.70 8.23 -16.12
C LYS A 79 10.12 7.71 -14.80
N SER A 80 10.55 6.53 -14.36
CA SER A 80 10.14 5.96 -13.06
C SER A 80 10.54 6.90 -11.91
N SER A 81 11.78 7.38 -11.91
CA SER A 81 12.30 8.32 -10.91
C SER A 81 11.51 9.63 -10.88
N ASN A 82 11.13 10.19 -12.03
CA ASN A 82 10.36 11.43 -12.12
C ASN A 82 8.92 11.24 -11.62
N ILE A 83 8.29 10.12 -11.94
CA ILE A 83 6.95 9.77 -11.41
C ILE A 83 7.02 9.64 -9.89
N ALA A 84 8.01 8.94 -9.35
CA ALA A 84 8.18 8.78 -7.91
C ALA A 84 8.35 10.12 -7.19
N LYS A 85 9.23 10.99 -7.70
CA LYS A 85 9.42 12.36 -7.18
C LYS A 85 8.13 13.18 -7.21
N LYS A 86 7.37 13.10 -8.31
CA LYS A 86 6.07 13.77 -8.45
C LYS A 86 5.10 13.27 -7.37
N LEU A 87 4.91 11.96 -7.24
CA LEU A 87 4.02 11.36 -6.25
C LEU A 87 4.38 11.73 -4.81
N PHE A 88 5.68 11.82 -4.51
CA PHE A 88 6.18 12.29 -3.22
C PHE A 88 5.87 13.77 -2.99
N SER A 89 6.13 14.62 -3.98
CA SER A 89 5.87 16.06 -3.90
C SER A 89 4.38 16.40 -3.73
N GLU A 90 3.49 15.56 -4.29
CA GLU A 90 2.04 15.66 -4.14
C GLU A 90 1.53 15.10 -2.80
N GLY A 91 2.41 14.62 -1.91
CA GLY A 91 2.04 14.03 -0.63
C GLY A 91 1.29 12.70 -0.74
N ARG A 92 1.37 12.03 -1.90
CA ARG A 92 0.68 10.74 -2.10
C ARG A 92 1.43 9.57 -1.49
N VAL A 93 2.76 9.68 -1.42
CA VAL A 93 3.63 8.66 -0.81
C VAL A 93 4.52 9.29 0.24
N HIS A 94 4.87 8.52 1.27
CA HIS A 94 5.66 9.00 2.41
C HIS A 94 7.14 8.68 2.26
N TYR A 95 7.48 7.67 1.46
CA TYR A 95 8.85 7.22 1.24
C TYR A 95 9.06 6.85 -0.21
N LEU A 96 10.30 7.06 -0.68
CA LEU A 96 10.78 6.62 -1.98
C LEU A 96 11.88 5.59 -1.74
N ILE A 97 11.82 4.45 -2.41
CA ILE A 97 12.89 3.45 -2.36
C ILE A 97 13.23 2.98 -3.76
N ASN A 98 14.49 2.62 -3.97
CA ASN A 98 14.87 1.88 -5.17
C ASN A 98 14.25 0.48 -5.15
N GLY A 99 14.00 -0.12 -6.30
CA GLY A 99 13.56 -1.51 -6.48
C GLY A 99 14.58 -2.58 -6.07
N ASP A 100 15.40 -2.31 -5.06
CA ASP A 100 16.37 -3.24 -4.47
C ASP A 100 15.85 -3.75 -3.14
N TYR A 101 15.55 -5.05 -3.09
CA TYR A 101 15.03 -5.76 -1.92
C TYR A 101 16.06 -6.68 -1.28
N SER A 102 17.34 -6.52 -1.61
CA SER A 102 18.42 -7.31 -1.03
C SER A 102 18.59 -7.00 0.47
N GLU A 103 19.25 -7.89 1.19
CA GLU A 103 19.55 -7.69 2.61
C GLU A 103 20.39 -6.41 2.80
N ASN A 104 20.06 -5.61 3.81
CA ASN A 104 20.71 -4.31 4.10
C ASN A 104 20.48 -3.20 3.07
N SER A 105 19.65 -3.43 2.06
CA SER A 105 19.13 -2.38 1.18
C SER A 105 18.32 -1.34 1.96
N GLU A 106 18.01 -0.22 1.30
CA GLU A 106 17.14 0.82 1.85
C GLU A 106 15.74 0.27 2.16
N ALA A 107 15.19 -0.55 1.25
CA ALA A 107 13.89 -1.18 1.42
C ALA A 107 13.85 -2.08 2.67
N ASP A 108 14.86 -2.95 2.82
CA ASP A 108 14.97 -3.88 3.94
C ASP A 108 15.04 -3.14 5.29
N LYS A 109 15.91 -2.13 5.38
CA LYS A 109 16.08 -1.32 6.59
C LYS A 109 14.81 -0.56 6.96
N LEU A 110 14.15 0.06 5.97
CA LEU A 110 12.93 0.82 6.18
C LEU A 110 11.80 -0.07 6.72
N ILE A 111 11.58 -1.23 6.11
CA ILE A 111 10.52 -2.16 6.50
C ILE A 111 10.78 -2.72 7.90
N LYS A 112 12.02 -3.17 8.17
CA LYS A 112 12.43 -3.62 9.51
C LYS A 112 12.22 -2.52 10.55
N GLY A 113 12.55 -1.27 10.22
CA GLY A 113 12.30 -0.11 11.07
C GLY A 113 10.81 0.05 11.42
N PHE A 114 9.91 -0.06 10.44
CA PHE A 114 8.47 -0.02 10.72
C PHE A 114 8.02 -1.18 11.60
N ILE A 115 8.41 -2.41 11.30
CA ILE A 115 8.01 -3.59 12.08
C ILE A 115 8.46 -3.45 13.54
N LEU A 116 9.70 -3.00 13.77
CA LEU A 116 10.23 -2.79 15.11
C LEU A 116 9.51 -1.66 15.86
N SER A 117 9.06 -0.61 15.15
CA SER A 117 8.33 0.50 15.77
C SER A 117 6.95 0.12 16.36
N TYR A 118 6.34 -0.98 15.90
CA TYR A 118 5.06 -1.47 16.46
C TYR A 118 5.23 -2.40 17.68
N LYS A 119 6.46 -2.77 18.03
CA LYS A 119 6.76 -3.64 19.19
C LYS A 119 7.06 -2.88 20.49
N SER A 120 6.96 -1.55 20.49
CA SER A 120 7.09 -0.67 21.66
C SER A 120 5.75 -0.06 22.03
#